data_AF-A0A1V4ST38-F1
#
_entry.id   AF-A0A1V4ST38-F1
#
_cell.length_a   1.000
_cell.length_b   1.000
_cell.length_c   1.000
_cell.angle_alpha   90.00
_cell.angle_beta   90.00
_cell.angle_gamma   90.00
#
_symmetry.space_group_name_H-M   'P 1'
#
loop_
_entity.id
_entity.type
_entity.pdbx_description
1 polymer ?
#
loop_
_entity_poly.entity_id
_entity_poly.type
_entity_poly.pdbx_seq_one_letter_code
_entity_poly.pdbx_strand_id
1 'polypeptide(L)'
;MRNLSEIIEDCKSNARPDYEELRYSVLVMTGVLNLVNHELTKLYVEGKMPPEFIRKLNLDGGICSMYGKALNKPPKEYLGWNHDPENPEFQKFYAMGSKLVDKALNGELPNQKNKYGGQPNETKS
;
A
#
# COMPACT_ATOMS: atom_id res chain seq x y z
N MET A 1 21.53 6.24 6.99
CA MET A 1 20.17 6.06 7.51
C MET A 1 20.17 4.86 8.43
N ARG A 2 19.64 5.00 9.64
CA ARG A 2 19.57 3.94 10.65
C ARG A 2 18.49 2.93 10.32
N ASN A 3 18.43 1.84 11.09
CA ASN A 3 17.37 0.84 10.97
C ASN A 3 16.01 1.44 11.32
N LEU A 4 14.95 0.95 10.66
CA LEU A 4 13.58 1.42 10.90
C LEU A 4 13.17 1.27 12.37
N SER A 5 13.59 0.19 13.06
CA SER A 5 13.32 0.00 14.48
C SER A 5 13.88 1.12 15.35
N GLU A 6 15.11 1.55 15.11
CA GLU A 6 15.78 2.63 15.86
C GLU A 6 15.06 3.96 15.65
N ILE A 7 14.69 4.27 14.40
CA ILE A 7 13.95 5.48 14.06
C ILE A 7 12.57 5.50 14.76
N ILE A 8 11.90 4.35 14.84
CA ILE A 8 10.62 4.22 15.53
C ILE A 8 10.78 4.42 17.04
N GLU A 9 11.81 3.85 17.67
CA GLU A 9 12.05 4.02 19.11
C GLU A 9 12.41 5.47 19.46
N ASP A 10 13.16 6.16 18.60
CA ASP A 10 13.40 7.60 18.75
C ASP A 10 12.08 8.39 18.73
N CYS A 11 11.19 8.12 17.77
CA CYS A 11 9.88 8.75 17.72
C CYS A 11 9.06 8.50 19.01
N LYS A 12 9.08 7.26 19.54
CA LYS A 12 8.37 6.91 20.77
C LYS A 12 8.94 7.61 22.01
N SER A 13 10.26 7.83 22.04
CA SER A 13 10.96 8.52 23.13
C SER A 13 10.96 10.04 22.99
N ASN A 14 10.19 10.60 22.04
CA ASN A 14 10.11 12.02 21.73
C ASN A 14 11.46 12.62 21.26
N ALA A 15 12.37 11.78 20.79
CA ALA A 15 13.53 12.23 20.02
C ALA A 15 13.08 12.71 18.63
N ARG A 16 14.00 13.36 17.91
CA ARG A 16 13.73 13.96 16.61
C ARG A 16 14.63 13.34 15.54
N PRO A 17 14.25 12.18 14.96
CA PRO A 17 14.92 11.65 13.78
C PRO A 17 14.99 12.68 12.66
N ASP A 18 15.94 12.50 11.76
CA ASP A 18 16.08 13.43 10.64
C ASP A 18 14.91 13.32 9.64
N TYR A 19 14.75 14.35 8.82
CA TYR A 19 13.64 14.42 7.87
C TYR A 19 13.64 13.24 6.86
N GLU A 20 14.81 12.83 6.38
CA GLU A 20 14.92 11.75 5.39
C GLU A 20 14.62 10.39 6.04
N GLU A 21 15.06 10.18 7.28
CA GLU A 21 14.68 9.03 8.11
C GLU A 21 13.16 8.94 8.27
N LEU A 22 12.48 10.04 8.57
CA LEU A 22 11.01 10.06 8.67
C LEU A 22 10.34 9.82 7.31
N ARG A 23 10.81 10.51 6.26
CA ARG A 23 10.29 10.39 4.89
C ARG A 23 10.30 8.94 4.41
N TYR A 24 11.44 8.28 4.48
CA TYR A 24 11.55 6.89 4.01
C TYR A 24 10.89 5.89 4.96
N SER A 25 10.86 6.16 6.28
CA SER A 25 10.09 5.34 7.23
C SER A 25 8.60 5.31 6.89
N VAL A 26 7.99 6.46 6.56
CA VAL A 26 6.58 6.55 6.16
C VAL A 26 6.31 5.76 4.88
N LEU A 27 7.20 5.86 3.88
CA LEU A 27 7.07 5.12 2.62
C LEU A 27 7.12 3.61 2.84
N VAL A 28 8.08 3.12 3.63
CA VAL A 28 8.20 1.69 3.97
C VAL A 28 6.97 1.22 4.73
N MET A 29 6.53 1.93 5.76
CA MET A 29 5.37 1.55 6.57
C MET A 29 4.07 1.52 5.75
N THR A 30 3.91 2.47 4.82
CA THR A 30 2.78 2.48 3.87
C THR A 30 2.84 1.28 2.93
N GLY A 31 4.01 0.95 2.41
CA GLY A 31 4.23 -0.22 1.55
C GLY A 31 3.91 -1.54 2.28
N VAL A 32 4.41 -1.69 3.51
CA VAL A 32 4.10 -2.85 4.36
C VAL A 32 2.59 -2.96 4.59
N LEU A 33 1.93 -1.87 4.98
CA LEU A 33 0.47 -1.87 5.19
C LEU A 33 -0.31 -2.27 3.94
N ASN A 34 0.09 -1.77 2.76
CA ASN A 34 -0.55 -2.12 1.50
C ASN A 34 -0.39 -3.60 1.15
N LEU A 35 0.81 -4.16 1.36
CA LEU A 35 1.06 -5.60 1.16
C LEU A 35 0.22 -6.45 2.12
N VAL A 36 0.13 -6.04 3.38
CA VAL A 36 -0.72 -6.70 4.38
C VAL A 36 -2.18 -6.69 3.92
N ASN A 37 -2.71 -5.51 3.59
CA ASN A 37 -4.10 -5.36 3.15
C ASN A 37 -4.39 -6.16 1.88
N HIS A 38 -3.45 -6.20 0.92
CA HIS A 38 -3.60 -6.99 -0.29
C HIS A 38 -3.69 -8.49 0.01
N GLU A 39 -2.77 -9.04 0.80
CA GLU A 39 -2.79 -10.45 1.17
C GLU A 39 -4.05 -10.81 1.98
N LEU A 40 -4.45 -9.96 2.92
CA LEU A 40 -5.68 -10.14 3.70
C LEU A 40 -6.93 -10.14 2.80
N THR A 41 -7.04 -9.16 1.89
CA THR A 41 -8.17 -9.05 0.96
C THR A 41 -8.24 -10.25 0.04
N LYS A 42 -7.10 -10.67 -0.52
CA LYS A 42 -7.02 -11.85 -1.38
C LYS A 42 -7.53 -13.10 -0.68
N LEU A 43 -7.07 -13.36 0.54
CA LEU A 43 -7.49 -14.52 1.33
C LEU A 43 -8.98 -14.47 1.69
N TYR A 44 -9.48 -13.29 2.03
CA TYR A 44 -10.90 -13.07 2.31
C TYR A 44 -11.77 -13.37 1.09
N VAL A 45 -11.43 -12.82 -0.08
CA VAL A 45 -12.16 -13.04 -1.34
C VAL A 45 -12.11 -14.51 -1.77
N GLU A 46 -10.98 -15.20 -1.55
CA GLU A 46 -10.83 -16.63 -1.84
C GLU A 46 -11.58 -17.55 -0.87
N GLY A 47 -12.24 -17.01 0.17
CA GLY A 47 -12.95 -17.80 1.19
C GLY A 47 -12.02 -18.63 2.07
N LYS A 48 -10.72 -18.34 2.09
CA LYS A 48 -9.69 -19.06 2.83
C LYS A 48 -9.31 -18.29 4.09
N MET A 49 -10.21 -18.28 5.08
CA MET A 49 -9.89 -17.88 6.46
C MET A 49 -9.84 -19.06 7.48
N PRO A 50 -9.09 -20.17 7.24
CA PRO A 50 -8.87 -21.23 8.22
C PRO A 50 -7.58 -21.02 9.06
N PRO A 51 -7.24 -21.89 10.04
CA PRO A 51 -6.00 -21.82 10.84
C PRO A 51 -4.68 -21.65 10.06
N GLU A 52 -4.68 -22.05 8.79
CA GLU A 52 -3.62 -21.75 7.81
C GLU A 52 -3.32 -20.25 7.67
N PHE A 53 -4.29 -19.38 7.98
CA PHE A 53 -4.15 -17.92 8.06
C PHE A 53 -3.11 -17.51 9.12
N ILE A 54 -3.29 -17.95 10.37
CA ILE A 54 -2.35 -17.67 11.47
C ILE A 54 -0.98 -18.26 11.13
N ARG A 55 -0.96 -19.44 10.50
CA ARG A 55 0.27 -20.08 10.03
C ARG A 55 0.96 -19.22 8.97
N LYS A 56 0.28 -18.81 7.91
CA LYS A 56 0.86 -18.01 6.80
C LYS A 56 1.29 -16.61 7.24
N LEU A 57 0.61 -16.00 8.22
CA LEU A 57 1.05 -14.74 8.83
C LEU A 57 2.39 -14.89 9.57
N ASN A 58 2.57 -16.00 10.29
CA ASN A 58 3.71 -16.25 11.17
C ASN A 58 4.89 -17.00 10.52
N LEU A 59 4.68 -17.67 9.38
CA LEU A 59 5.73 -18.37 8.64
C LEU A 59 6.66 -17.38 7.92
N ASP A 60 7.88 -17.84 7.63
CA ASP A 60 8.87 -17.09 6.84
C ASP A 60 8.32 -16.73 5.46
N GLY A 61 8.31 -15.42 5.15
CA GLY A 61 7.67 -14.86 3.96
C GLY A 61 6.26 -14.31 4.20
N GLY A 62 5.68 -14.54 5.38
CA GLY A 62 4.41 -13.96 5.83
C GLY A 62 4.51 -12.51 6.27
N ILE A 63 3.36 -11.91 6.58
CA ILE A 63 3.21 -10.50 7.00
C ILE A 63 4.09 -10.15 8.21
N CYS A 64 4.13 -11.01 9.23
CA CYS A 64 4.97 -10.79 10.42
C CYS A 64 6.46 -10.76 10.05
N SER A 65 6.87 -11.60 9.09
CA SER A 65 8.25 -11.63 8.60
C SER A 65 8.59 -10.41 7.73
N MET A 66 7.65 -9.89 6.93
CA MET A 66 7.87 -8.68 6.12
C MET A 66 8.10 -7.46 7.00
N TYR A 67 7.26 -7.32 8.03
CA TYR A 67 7.41 -6.27 9.04
C TYR A 67 8.73 -6.43 9.81
N GLY A 68 9.04 -7.64 10.28
CA GLY A 68 10.32 -7.93 10.95
C GLY A 68 11.55 -7.63 10.09
N LYS A 69 11.50 -7.94 8.79
CA LYS A 69 12.57 -7.59 7.83
C LYS A 69 12.69 -6.08 7.62
N ALA A 70 11.57 -5.36 7.56
CA ALA A 70 11.57 -3.90 7.44
C ALA A 70 12.21 -3.24 8.67
N LEU A 71 11.87 -3.72 9.87
CA LEU A 71 12.42 -3.18 11.12
C LEU A 71 13.94 -3.26 11.21
N ASN A 72 14.55 -4.33 10.67
CA ASN A 72 15.98 -4.62 10.80
C ASN A 72 16.82 -4.08 9.62
N LYS A 73 16.29 -3.16 8.83
CA LYS A 73 17.00 -2.56 7.70
C LYS A 73 16.85 -1.04 7.68
N PRO A 74 17.81 -0.31 7.07
CA PRO A 74 17.60 1.08 6.72
C PRO A 74 16.37 1.24 5.81
N PRO A 75 15.42 2.15 6.11
CA PRO A 75 14.19 2.30 5.33
C PRO A 75 14.42 2.45 3.82
N LYS A 76 15.37 3.29 3.42
CA LYS A 76 15.72 3.48 2.00
C LYS A 76 16.26 2.21 1.32
N GLU A 77 17.04 1.40 2.04
CA GLU A 77 17.53 0.12 1.52
C GLU A 77 16.38 -0.88 1.36
N TYR A 78 15.49 -0.97 2.36
CA TYR A 78 14.34 -1.87 2.30
C TYR A 78 13.36 -1.50 1.18
N LEU A 79 13.08 -0.21 1.01
CA LEU A 79 12.16 0.30 -0.02
C LEU A 79 12.64 -0.08 -1.42
N GLY A 80 13.95 0.02 -1.66
CA GLY A 80 14.57 -0.28 -2.94
C GLY A 80 14.31 0.77 -4.03
N TRP A 81 15.18 0.79 -5.03
CA TRP A 81 15.20 1.84 -6.07
C TRP A 81 13.89 1.96 -6.87
N ASN A 82 13.19 0.85 -7.12
CA ASN A 82 11.95 0.85 -7.91
C ASN A 82 10.78 1.54 -7.21
N HIS A 83 10.87 1.75 -5.90
CA HIS A 83 9.86 2.42 -5.09
C HIS A 83 10.39 3.72 -4.46
N ASP A 84 11.61 4.13 -4.84
CA ASP A 84 12.24 5.34 -4.33
C ASP A 84 11.64 6.59 -5.02
N PRO A 85 11.17 7.60 -4.28
CA PRO A 85 10.71 8.85 -4.88
C PRO A 85 11.79 9.61 -5.64
N GLU A 86 13.08 9.37 -5.38
CA GLU A 86 14.19 9.95 -6.14
C GLU A 86 14.38 9.25 -7.50
N ASN A 87 13.72 8.11 -7.75
CA ASN A 87 13.75 7.43 -9.04
C ASN A 87 12.81 8.14 -10.03
N PRO A 88 13.33 8.71 -11.14
CA PRO A 88 12.51 9.41 -12.12
C PRO A 88 11.44 8.53 -12.78
N GLU A 89 11.72 7.23 -12.97
CA GLU A 89 10.76 6.29 -13.56
C GLU A 89 9.61 5.99 -12.60
N PHE A 90 9.90 5.88 -11.30
CA PHE A 90 8.86 5.78 -10.27
C PHE A 90 7.97 7.03 -10.27
N GLN A 91 8.57 8.23 -10.33
CA GLN A 91 7.80 9.48 -10.36
C GLN A 91 6.92 9.60 -11.61
N LYS A 92 7.41 9.21 -12.78
CA LYS A 92 6.59 9.15 -14.01
C LYS A 92 5.39 8.22 -13.83
N PHE A 93 5.63 7.01 -13.31
CA PHE A 93 4.57 6.04 -13.06
C PHE A 93 3.54 6.56 -12.06
N TYR A 94 4.00 7.13 -10.94
CA TYR A 94 3.15 7.70 -9.89
C TYR A 94 2.28 8.86 -10.41
N ALA A 95 2.86 9.76 -11.21
CA ALA A 95 2.14 10.87 -11.83
C ALA A 95 1.07 10.40 -12.83
N MET A 96 1.36 9.36 -13.62
CA MET A 96 0.36 8.77 -14.52
C MET A 96 -0.78 8.10 -13.73
N GLY A 97 -0.45 7.31 -12.71
CA GLY A 97 -1.43 6.64 -11.85
C GLY A 97 -2.36 7.63 -11.15
N SER A 98 -1.80 8.69 -10.56
CA SER A 98 -2.58 9.74 -9.87
C SER A 98 -3.58 10.40 -10.81
N LYS A 99 -3.15 10.76 -12.04
CA LYS A 99 -4.04 11.33 -13.06
C LYS A 99 -5.18 10.38 -13.45
N LEU A 100 -4.93 9.07 -13.48
CA LEU A 100 -5.98 8.09 -13.79
C LEU A 100 -6.99 7.99 -12.65
N VAL A 101 -6.53 8.03 -11.40
CA VAL A 101 -7.41 8.06 -10.22
C VAL A 101 -8.27 9.32 -10.22
N ASP A 102 -7.68 10.49 -10.47
CA ASP A 102 -8.42 11.77 -10.53
C ASP A 102 -9.52 11.72 -11.60
N LYS A 103 -9.18 11.23 -12.80
CA LYS A 103 -10.17 11.03 -13.88
C LYS A 103 -11.28 10.06 -13.47
N ALA A 104 -10.95 8.98 -12.75
CA ALA A 104 -11.94 8.03 -12.27
C ALA A 104 -12.92 8.67 -11.29
N LEU A 105 -12.41 9.46 -10.34
CA LEU A 105 -13.20 10.17 -9.34
C LEU A 105 -14.09 11.24 -9.99
N ASN A 106 -13.63 11.87 -11.08
CA ASN A 106 -14.38 12.88 -11.81
C ASN A 106 -15.35 12.33 -12.87
N GLY A 107 -15.43 11.01 -13.06
CA GLY A 107 -16.33 10.43 -14.08
C GLY A 107 -15.80 10.55 -15.52
N GLU A 108 -14.52 10.86 -15.70
CA GLU A 108 -13.88 11.17 -16.99
C GLU A 108 -13.23 9.95 -17.65
N LEU A 109 -13.34 8.76 -17.06
CA LEU A 109 -12.79 7.56 -17.68
C LEU A 109 -13.64 7.13 -18.89
N PRO A 110 -12.99 6.65 -19.99
CA PRO A 110 -13.67 6.32 -21.24
C PRO A 110 -14.85 5.33 -21.11
N ASN A 111 -14.86 4.48 -20.07
CA ASN A 111 -15.84 3.43 -19.86
C ASN A 111 -16.85 3.72 -18.73
N GLN A 112 -16.97 4.97 -18.26
CA GLN A 112 -17.95 5.32 -17.21
C GLN A 112 -19.35 5.64 -17.73
N LYS A 113 -19.58 5.73 -19.05
CA LYS A 113 -20.93 5.93 -19.61
C LYS A 113 -21.77 4.63 -19.59
N ASN A 114 -22.79 4.64 -18.73
CA ASN A 114 -23.98 3.78 -18.67
C ASN A 114 -23.80 2.27 -18.35
N LYS A 115 -23.90 1.93 -17.06
CA LYS A 115 -24.54 0.67 -16.62
C LYS A 115 -25.80 0.85 -15.75
N TYR A 116 -26.21 2.10 -15.46
CA TYR A 116 -27.42 2.39 -14.68
C TYR A 116 -28.23 3.58 -15.24
N GLY A 117 -28.33 3.69 -16.57
CA GLY A 117 -29.37 4.51 -17.19
C GLY A 117 -30.66 3.72 -17.18
N GLY A 118 -31.62 4.13 -16.35
CA GLY A 118 -32.86 3.40 -16.05
C GLY A 118 -33.64 2.99 -17.30
N GLN A 119 -34.19 1.78 -17.25
CA GLN A 119 -35.23 1.35 -18.19
C GLN A 119 -36.44 2.31 -18.06
N PRO A 120 -37.05 2.76 -19.16
CA PRO A 120 -38.30 3.49 -19.09
C PRO A 120 -39.37 2.56 -18.50
N ASN A 121 -40.06 3.02 -17.46
CA ASN A 121 -41.27 2.37 -16.97
C ASN A 121 -42.32 2.41 -18.08
N GLU A 122 -42.51 1.29 -18.77
CA GLU A 122 -43.74 1.02 -19.49
C GLU A 122 -44.86 0.84 -18.46
N THR A 123 -45.56 1.92 -18.13
CA THR A 123 -46.88 1.82 -17.52
C THR A 123 -47.84 1.27 -18.57
N LYS A 124 -48.11 -0.03 -18.47
CA LYS A 124 -49.32 -0.66 -19.00
C LYS A 124 -50.51 -0.28 -18.11
N SER A 125 -51.44 0.50 -18.65
CA SER A 125 -52.90 0.31 -18.57
C SER A 125 -53.61 1.38 -19.39
#